data_AF-A0A497IEM5-F1
#
_entry.id   AF-A0A497IEM5-F1
#
_cell.length_a   1.000
_cell.length_b   1.000
_cell.length_c   1.000
_cell.angle_alpha   90.00
_cell.angle_beta   90.00
_cell.angle_gamma   90.00
#
_symmetry.space_group_name_H-M   'P 1'
#
loop_
_entity.id
_entity.type
_entity.pdbx_description
1 polymer ?
#
loop_
_entity_poly.entity_id
_entity_poly.type
_entity_poly.pdbx_seq_one_letter_code
_entity_poly.pdbx_strand_id
1 'polypeptide(L)'
;MLRFEFYIPRALEDSDEVREIEDLLNEVKTKLKVSVKKFVIDEKGEDDLKYQILWGISVAKRIKIKQTRKSKSLYPQLIVFGNKNNKPITFYPQARVGQEITIKEFLRGLLKGEIKCLHEKFEIEDELKGERK
;
A
#
# COMPACT_ATOMS: atom_id res chain seq x y z
N MET A 1 -11.84 2.94 10.26
CA MET A 1 -11.88 1.73 9.40
C MET A 1 -10.95 1.97 8.22
N LEU A 2 -9.95 1.08 8.08
CA LEU A 2 -8.94 1.23 7.03
C LEU A 2 -9.54 1.08 5.62
N ARG A 3 -8.96 1.84 4.70
CA ARG A 3 -9.20 1.69 3.26
C ARG A 3 -7.87 1.44 2.56
N PHE A 4 -7.86 0.45 1.69
CA PHE A 4 -6.73 0.11 0.84
C PHE A 4 -7.03 0.47 -0.60
N GLU A 5 -6.08 1.12 -1.26
CA GLU A 5 -6.15 1.40 -2.69
C GLU A 5 -4.94 0.77 -3.37
N PHE A 6 -5.20 -0.19 -4.26
CA PHE A 6 -4.19 -0.95 -4.97
C PHE A 6 -4.05 -0.41 -6.39
N TYR A 7 -2.91 0.22 -6.66
CA TYR A 7 -2.58 0.84 -7.93
C TYR A 7 -1.62 -0.04 -8.71
N ILE A 8 -1.97 -0.34 -9.95
CA ILE A 8 -1.25 -1.25 -10.82
C ILE A 8 -0.89 -0.53 -12.12
N PRO A 9 0.39 -0.36 -12.43
CA PRO A 9 0.82 0.08 -13.76
C PRO A 9 0.22 -0.83 -14.84
N ARG A 10 -0.33 -0.26 -15.91
CA ARG A 10 -1.00 -1.03 -16.98
C ARG A 10 -0.14 -2.16 -17.55
N ALA A 11 1.18 -1.97 -17.61
CA ALA A 11 2.12 -2.98 -18.10
C ALA A 11 2.20 -4.25 -17.21
N LEU A 12 1.68 -4.21 -15.98
CA LEU A 12 1.78 -5.28 -14.99
C LEU A 12 0.41 -5.87 -14.59
N GLU A 13 -0.69 -5.38 -15.19
CA GLU A 13 -2.06 -5.77 -14.82
C GLU A 13 -2.27 -7.29 -14.80
N ASP A 14 -1.78 -7.99 -15.83
CA ASP A 14 -1.95 -9.43 -15.98
C ASP A 14 -0.83 -10.27 -15.37
N SER A 15 0.06 -9.65 -14.58
CA SER A 15 1.16 -10.37 -13.94
C SER A 15 0.68 -11.31 -12.83
N ASP A 16 1.35 -12.44 -12.67
CA ASP A 16 1.04 -13.40 -11.60
C ASP A 16 1.21 -12.78 -10.20
N GLU A 17 2.16 -11.84 -10.05
CA GLU A 17 2.32 -11.08 -8.81
C GLU A 17 1.07 -10.27 -8.45
N VAL A 18 0.42 -9.64 -9.43
CA VAL A 18 -0.83 -8.88 -9.22
C VAL A 18 -1.97 -9.81 -8.82
N ARG A 19 -2.11 -10.96 -9.49
CA ARG A 19 -3.14 -11.97 -9.16
C ARG A 19 -3.00 -12.47 -7.73
N GLU A 20 -1.78 -12.83 -7.31
CA GLU A 20 -1.52 -13.27 -5.94
C GLU A 20 -1.84 -12.19 -4.89
N ILE A 21 -1.57 -10.91 -5.21
CA ILE A 21 -1.90 -9.79 -4.31
C ILE A 21 -3.42 -9.59 -4.24
N GLU A 22 -4.14 -9.74 -5.35
CA GLU A 22 -5.59 -9.61 -5.40
C GLU A 22 -6.29 -10.68 -4.55
N ASP A 23 -5.82 -11.93 -4.61
CA ASP A 23 -6.33 -13.01 -3.77
C ASP A 23 -6.15 -12.69 -2.28
N LEU A 24 -4.95 -12.24 -1.89
CA LEU A 24 -4.66 -11.82 -0.52
C LEU A 24 -5.51 -10.61 -0.08
N LEU A 25 -5.74 -9.64 -0.98
CA LEU A 25 -6.60 -8.49 -0.70
C LEU A 25 -8.05 -8.90 -0.47
N ASN A 26 -8.56 -9.87 -1.24
CA ASN A 26 -9.92 -10.41 -1.07
C ASN A 26 -10.09 -11.14 0.27
N GLU A 27 -9.08 -11.92 0.68
CA GLU A 27 -9.04 -12.53 2.01
C GLU A 27 -9.05 -11.48 3.12
N VAL A 28 -8.19 -10.47 3.02
CA VAL A 28 -8.09 -9.39 4.01
C VAL A 28 -9.37 -8.58 4.10
N LYS A 29 -9.98 -8.25 2.95
CA LYS A 29 -11.28 -7.57 2.87
C LYS A 29 -12.36 -8.35 3.63
N THR A 30 -12.43 -9.66 3.39
CA THR A 30 -13.46 -10.52 4.01
C THR A 30 -13.22 -10.67 5.52
N LYS A 31 -11.98 -10.93 5.94
CA LYS A 31 -11.63 -11.22 7.34
C LYS A 31 -11.65 -9.98 8.23
N LEU A 32 -11.10 -8.86 7.74
CA LEU A 32 -10.93 -7.62 8.51
C LEU A 32 -12.00 -6.56 8.21
N LYS A 33 -12.92 -6.83 7.27
CA LYS A 33 -13.98 -5.91 6.84
C LYS A 33 -13.47 -4.54 6.40
N VAL A 34 -12.28 -4.50 5.80
CA VAL A 34 -11.67 -3.27 5.27
C VAL A 34 -12.18 -2.96 3.86
N SER A 35 -12.16 -1.68 3.47
CA SER A 35 -12.50 -1.29 2.09
C SER A 35 -11.28 -1.46 1.19
N VAL A 36 -11.45 -2.11 0.03
CA VAL A 36 -10.38 -2.28 -0.96
C VAL A 36 -10.85 -1.78 -2.32
N LYS A 37 -10.03 -0.95 -2.96
CA LYS A 37 -10.23 -0.49 -4.35
C LYS A 37 -9.01 -0.83 -5.20
N LYS A 38 -9.24 -1.21 -6.45
CA LYS A 38 -8.21 -1.47 -7.47
C LYS A 38 -8.23 -0.37 -8.51
N PHE A 39 -7.06 0.08 -8.94
CA PHE A 39 -6.87 1.06 -10.00
C PHE A 39 -5.77 0.59 -10.94
N VAL A 40 -6.07 0.53 -12.24
CA VAL A 40 -5.06 0.31 -13.28
C VAL A 40 -4.72 1.67 -13.87
N ILE A 41 -3.44 2.03 -13.84
CA ILE A 41 -2.95 3.37 -14.17
C ILE A 41 -1.99 3.34 -15.36
N ASP A 42 -2.08 4.36 -16.20
CA ASP A 42 -1.12 4.63 -17.26
C ASP A 42 0.03 5.52 -16.72
N GLU A 43 0.95 5.93 -17.60
CA GLU A 43 2.11 6.74 -17.22
C GLU A 43 1.71 8.06 -16.52
N LYS A 44 0.65 8.72 -16.99
CA LYS A 44 0.13 9.94 -16.36
C LYS A 44 -0.42 9.63 -14.95
N GLY A 45 -1.19 8.55 -14.81
CA GLY A 45 -1.69 8.12 -13.51
C GLY A 45 -0.59 7.70 -12.53
N GLU A 46 0.51 7.12 -13.03
CA GLU A 46 1.69 6.83 -12.22
C GLU A 46 2.34 8.11 -11.69
N ASP A 47 2.48 9.12 -12.53
CA ASP A 47 3.05 10.40 -12.12
C ASP A 47 2.13 11.08 -11.10
N ASP A 48 0.83 11.18 -11.39
CA ASP A 48 -0.16 11.72 -10.45
C ASP A 48 -0.07 11.03 -9.08
N LEU A 49 0.02 9.69 -9.04
CA LEU A 49 0.18 8.93 -7.81
C LEU A 49 1.48 9.27 -7.07
N LYS A 50 2.60 9.44 -7.80
CA LYS A 50 3.89 9.85 -7.21
C LYS A 50 3.78 11.21 -6.54
N TYR A 51 3.31 12.22 -7.29
CA TYR A 51 3.26 13.61 -6.86
C TYR A 51 2.25 13.84 -5.73
N GLN A 52 1.05 13.26 -5.84
CA GLN A 52 -0.05 13.56 -4.93
C GLN A 52 0.06 12.79 -3.60
N ILE A 53 0.61 11.59 -3.61
CA ILE A 53 0.56 10.67 -2.45
C ILE A 53 1.96 10.19 -2.07
N LEU A 54 2.64 9.50 -2.98
CA LEU A 54 3.83 8.71 -2.60
C LEU A 54 4.98 9.59 -2.13
N TRP A 55 5.24 10.73 -2.77
CA TRP A 55 6.35 11.61 -2.38
C TRP A 55 6.19 12.20 -0.99
N GLY A 56 5.00 12.66 -0.63
CA GLY A 56 4.74 13.21 0.69
C GLY A 56 5.05 12.18 1.78
N ILE A 57 4.56 10.94 1.61
CA ILE A 57 4.84 9.84 2.55
C ILE A 57 6.32 9.44 2.51
N SER A 58 6.89 9.31 1.31
CA SER A 58 8.28 8.89 1.10
C SER A 58 9.26 9.80 1.83
N VAL A 59 9.08 11.12 1.71
CA VAL A 59 9.91 12.12 2.39
C VAL A 59 9.67 12.09 3.90
N ALA A 60 8.41 12.15 4.33
CA ALA A 60 8.07 12.23 5.76
C ALA A 60 8.52 10.99 6.55
N LYS A 61 8.33 9.80 5.99
CA LYS A 61 8.61 8.52 6.66
C LYS A 61 9.94 7.87 6.22
N ARG A 62 10.70 8.53 5.33
CA ARG A 62 11.98 8.04 4.77
C ARG A 62 11.86 6.66 4.12
N ILE A 63 10.79 6.45 3.36
CA ILE A 63 10.52 5.21 2.62
C ILE A 63 10.84 5.44 1.15
N LYS A 64 11.56 4.53 0.52
CA LYS A 64 11.85 4.60 -0.91
C LYS A 64 10.64 4.12 -1.72
N ILE A 65 10.29 4.88 -2.76
CA ILE A 65 9.30 4.46 -3.75
C ILE A 65 9.96 3.44 -4.69
N LYS A 66 9.34 2.26 -4.81
CA LYS A 66 9.87 1.20 -5.66
C LYS A 66 9.51 1.46 -7.12
N GLN A 67 10.53 1.58 -7.96
CA GLN A 67 10.43 1.84 -9.39
C GLN A 67 11.39 0.96 -10.17
N THR A 68 11.06 0.66 -11.41
CA THR A 68 11.95 -0.03 -12.34
C THR A 68 13.17 0.84 -12.63
N ARG A 69 14.33 0.21 -12.84
CA ARG A 69 15.59 0.96 -13.04
C ARG A 69 15.61 1.73 -14.37
N LYS A 70 15.09 1.09 -15.44
CA LYS A 70 15.16 1.58 -16.82
C LYS A 70 14.08 2.59 -17.14
N SER A 71 12.80 2.23 -16.99
CA SER A 71 11.69 3.11 -17.36
C SER A 71 11.21 4.04 -16.24
N LYS A 72 11.69 3.85 -15.00
CA LYS A 72 11.22 4.60 -13.81
C LYS A 72 9.71 4.43 -13.53
N SER A 73 9.06 3.51 -14.22
CA SER A 73 7.68 3.10 -13.91
C SER A 73 7.62 2.45 -12.53
N LEU A 74 6.52 2.65 -11.84
CA LEU A 74 6.25 2.09 -10.52
C LEU A 74 6.16 0.57 -10.58
N TYR A 75 6.43 -0.09 -9.46
CA TYR A 75 5.86 -1.40 -9.20
C TYR A 75 4.42 -1.24 -8.72
N PRO A 76 3.59 -2.30 -8.65
CA PRO A 76 2.28 -2.22 -8.02
C PRO A 76 2.41 -1.62 -6.61
N GLN A 77 1.53 -0.66 -6.29
CA GLN A 77 1.55 0.06 -5.01
C GLN A 77 0.24 -0.18 -4.27
N LEU A 78 0.33 -0.54 -2.99
CA LEU A 78 -0.81 -0.59 -2.09
C LEU A 78 -0.75 0.61 -1.15
N ILE A 79 -1.68 1.55 -1.27
CA ILE A 79 -1.80 2.70 -0.38
C ILE A 79 -2.76 2.34 0.75
N VAL A 80 -2.36 2.63 1.98
CA VAL A 80 -3.17 2.46 3.18
C VAL A 80 -3.66 3.82 3.65
N PHE A 81 -4.98 3.97 3.72
CA PHE A 81 -5.66 5.18 4.18
C PHE A 81 -6.28 4.97 5.55
N GLY A 82 -6.12 5.99 6.39
CA GLY A 82 -6.89 6.15 7.61
C GLY A 82 -8.28 6.69 7.31
N ASN A 83 -9.20 6.51 8.25
CA ASN A 83 -10.58 6.97 8.14
C ASN A 83 -10.66 8.48 8.30
N LYS A 84 -9.79 9.07 9.13
CA LYS A 84 -9.77 10.52 9.34
C LYS A 84 -9.28 11.24 8.09
N ASN A 85 -10.20 11.96 7.43
CA ASN A 85 -9.96 12.83 6.27
C ASN A 85 -9.42 12.12 5.01
N ASN A 86 -9.61 10.81 4.85
CA ASN A 86 -8.98 10.03 3.77
C ASN A 86 -7.47 10.30 3.68
N LYS A 87 -6.81 10.48 4.82
CA LYS A 87 -5.38 10.76 4.84
C LYS A 87 -4.61 9.48 4.52
N PRO A 88 -3.69 9.48 3.53
CA PRO A 88 -2.83 8.33 3.29
C PRO A 88 -1.85 8.20 4.47
N ILE A 89 -1.84 7.03 5.11
CA ILE A 89 -0.95 6.70 6.22
C ILE A 89 0.38 6.21 5.67
N THR A 90 0.34 5.27 4.72
CA THR A 90 1.54 4.68 4.14
C THR A 90 1.27 4.00 2.79
N PHE A 91 2.33 3.50 2.17
CA PHE A 91 2.26 2.68 0.96
C PHE A 91 3.16 1.44 1.07
N TYR A 92 2.86 0.41 0.30
CA TYR A 92 3.67 -0.79 0.12
C TYR A 92 3.91 -1.04 -1.38
N PRO A 93 5.07 -1.59 -1.79
CA PRO A 93 6.17 -2.03 -0.95
C PRO A 93 6.91 -0.87 -0.25
N GLN A 94 7.35 -1.12 0.98
CA GLN A 94 8.17 -0.19 1.76
C GLN A 94 9.62 -0.63 1.69
N ALA A 95 10.52 0.24 1.23
CA ALA A 95 11.95 -0.04 1.28
C ALA A 95 12.68 1.04 2.09
N ARG A 96 13.45 0.63 3.12
CA ARG A 96 14.22 1.53 3.99
C ARG A 96 15.47 0.81 4.51
N VAL A 97 16.65 1.43 4.34
CA VAL A 97 17.95 0.99 4.90
C VAL A 97 18.17 -0.54 4.84
N GLY A 98 18.22 -1.10 3.64
CA GLY A 98 18.49 -2.52 3.43
C GLY A 98 17.35 -3.48 3.78
N GLN A 99 16.21 -2.97 4.26
CA GLN A 99 14.99 -3.74 4.51
C GLN A 99 13.91 -3.40 3.49
N GLU A 100 13.12 -4.40 3.12
CA GLU A 100 11.92 -4.25 2.30
C GLU A 100 10.77 -5.01 2.94
N ILE A 101 9.58 -4.40 2.97
CA ILE A 101 8.31 -5.07 3.25
C ILE A 101 7.48 -5.00 1.98
N THR A 102 7.24 -6.17 1.39
CA THR A 102 6.39 -6.31 0.20
C THR A 102 4.91 -6.16 0.56
N ILE A 103 4.08 -5.92 -0.47
CA ILE A 103 2.62 -5.93 -0.31
C ILE A 103 2.15 -7.27 0.27
N LYS A 104 2.67 -8.39 -0.25
CA LYS A 104 2.30 -9.74 0.20
C LYS A 104 2.66 -9.98 1.67
N GLU A 105 3.84 -9.55 2.10
CA GLU A 105 4.26 -9.69 3.51
C GLU A 105 3.38 -8.89 4.44
N PHE A 106 3.01 -7.66 4.06
CA PHE A 106 2.09 -6.83 4.82
C PHE A 106 0.71 -7.49 4.94
N LEU A 107 0.10 -7.90 3.82
CA LEU A 107 -1.23 -8.54 3.81
C LEU A 107 -1.26 -9.84 4.60
N ARG A 108 -0.24 -10.70 4.45
CA ARG A 108 -0.10 -11.94 5.23
C ARG A 108 0.10 -11.66 6.72
N GLY A 109 0.84 -10.59 7.06
CA GLY A 109 0.96 -10.11 8.44
C GLY A 109 -0.42 -9.74 9.00
N LEU A 110 -1.17 -8.90 8.28
CA LEU A 110 -2.50 -8.47 8.70
C LEU A 110 -3.44 -9.65 8.96
N LEU A 111 -3.44 -10.66 8.09
CA LEU A 111 -4.26 -11.88 8.29
C LEU A 111 -3.90 -12.65 9.56
N LYS A 112 -2.67 -12.50 10.07
CA LYS A 112 -2.17 -13.08 11.32
C LYS A 112 -2.35 -12.15 12.53
N GLY A 113 -2.88 -10.94 12.34
CA GLY A 113 -2.98 -9.93 13.39
C GLY A 113 -1.68 -9.13 13.63
N GLU A 114 -0.72 -9.22 12.71
CA GLU A 114 0.56 -8.54 12.79
C GLU A 114 0.67 -7.39 11.78
N ILE A 115 0.99 -6.18 12.24
CA ILE A 115 1.20 -5.04 11.34
C ILE A 115 2.69 -4.92 11.02
N LYS A 116 3.06 -5.29 9.80
CA LYS A 116 4.43 -5.12 9.27
C LYS A 116 4.60 -3.72 8.67
N CYS A 117 5.45 -2.88 9.28
CA CYS A 117 5.70 -1.52 8.83
C CYS A 117 7.15 -1.09 9.17
N LEU A 118 7.84 -0.40 8.25
CA LEU A 118 9.22 0.11 8.45
C LEU A 118 9.27 1.52 9.08
N HIS A 119 8.11 2.06 9.42
CA HIS A 119 7.96 3.30 10.16
C HIS A 119 6.84 3.14 11.21
N GLU A 120 6.48 4.23 11.87
CA GLU A 120 5.47 4.28 12.92
C GLU A 120 4.15 3.59 12.50
N LYS A 121 3.83 2.48 13.17
CA LYS A 121 2.64 1.66 12.89
C LYS A 121 1.39 2.06 13.68
N PHE A 122 1.52 2.97 14.65
CA PHE A 122 0.43 3.33 15.57
C PHE A 122 -0.82 3.83 14.81
N GLU A 123 -0.64 4.62 13.74
CA GLU A 123 -1.76 5.12 12.92
C GLU A 123 -2.59 3.97 12.29
N ILE A 124 -1.97 2.82 11.99
CA ILE A 124 -2.66 1.64 11.45
C ILE A 124 -3.30 0.83 12.58
N GLU A 125 -2.62 0.70 13.72
CA GLU A 125 -3.13 0.00 14.92
C GLU A 125 -4.39 0.67 15.46
N ASP A 126 -4.37 2.00 15.60
CA ASP A 126 -5.50 2.80 16.11
C ASP A 126 -6.75 2.61 15.24
N GLU A 127 -6.57 2.63 13.91
CA GLU A 127 -7.67 2.46 12.95
C GLU A 127 -8.25 1.04 12.90
N LEU A 128 -7.44 0.01 13.22
CA LEU A 128 -7.88 -1.38 13.30
C LEU A 128 -8.57 -1.73 14.62
N LYS A 129 -8.09 -1.17 15.72
CA LYS A 129 -8.69 -1.37 17.05
C LYS A 129 -9.99 -0.59 17.24
N GLY A 130 -10.26 0.39 16.37
CA GLY A 130 -11.42 1.27 16.52
C GLY A 130 -11.35 2.14 17.76
N GLU A 131 -10.15 2.39 18.29
CA GLU A 131 -9.96 3.16 19.52
C GLU A 131 -10.17 4.66 19.23
N ARG A 132 -11.41 5.06 19.51
CA ARG A 132 -11.91 6.36 20.03
C ARG A 132 -10.92 7.52 20.07
N LYS A 133 -11.31 8.61 19.40
CA LYS A 133 -11.47 9.88 20.14
C LYS A 133 -12.97 10.14 20.31
#